data_AF-A0A7C7RL47-F1
#
_entry.id   AF-A0A7C7RL47-F1
#
_cell.length_a   1.000
_cell.length_b   1.000
_cell.length_c   1.000
_cell.angle_alpha   90.00
_cell.angle_beta   90.00
_cell.angle_gamma   90.00
#
_symmetry.space_group_name_H-M   'P 1'
#
loop_
_entity.id
_entity.type
_entity.pdbx_description
1 polymer ?
#
loop_
_entity_poly.entity_id
_entity_poly.type
_entity_poly.pdbx_seq_one_letter_code
_entity_poly.pdbx_strand_id
1 'polypeptide(L)'
;MRCPSHDSESSGKFVEDDYKNLKVASHVIGLRDIEKELRSVHGLRNLLVYGYNKVNDELAFESMVKSLKFLREFSKRVKNWLEKSF
;
A
#
# COMPACT_ATOMS: atom_id res chain seq x y z
N MET A 1 10.14 9.96 41.68
CA MET A 1 9.93 9.18 40.44
C MET A 1 8.71 9.75 39.75
N ARG A 2 8.89 10.42 38.61
CA ARG A 2 7.80 10.94 37.78
C ARG A 2 7.89 10.20 36.45
N CYS A 3 6.87 9.44 36.10
CA CYS A 3 6.75 8.86 34.75
C CYS A 3 6.68 10.03 33.75
N PRO A 4 7.50 10.05 32.69
CA PRO A 4 7.38 11.09 31.70
C PRO A 4 6.11 10.84 30.88
N SER A 5 5.31 11.89 30.80
CA SER A 5 4.17 12.08 29.92
C SER A 5 4.52 11.61 28.51
N HIS A 6 3.69 10.74 27.95
CA HIS A 6 3.71 10.42 26.53
C HIS A 6 3.10 11.62 25.80
N ASP A 7 3.88 12.69 25.67
CA ASP A 7 3.48 13.88 24.94
C ASP A 7 3.46 13.55 23.44
N SER A 8 2.24 13.58 22.94
CA SER A 8 1.87 13.57 21.54
C SER A 8 2.47 14.76 20.80
N GLU A 9 3.64 14.60 20.20
CA GLU A 9 4.13 15.51 19.16
C GLU A 9 3.84 14.94 17.77
N SER A 10 2.66 15.33 17.29
CA SER A 10 2.25 15.28 15.90
C SER A 10 3.12 16.24 15.08
N SER A 11 4.31 15.77 14.68
CA SER A 11 5.02 16.37 13.55
C SER A 11 4.63 15.58 12.30
N GLY A 12 3.93 16.22 11.36
CA GLY A 12 3.51 15.66 10.08
C GLY A 12 4.69 15.19 9.22
N LYS A 13 5.26 14.04 9.57
CA LYS A 13 6.13 13.28 8.69
C LYS A 13 5.21 12.68 7.63
N PHE A 14 5.14 13.34 6.47
CA PHE A 14 4.90 12.61 5.23
C PHE A 14 5.91 11.46 5.25
N VAL A 15 5.42 10.25 5.56
CA VAL A 15 6.22 9.05 5.37
C VAL A 15 6.45 9.01 3.87
N GLU A 16 7.63 9.45 3.46
CA GLU A 16 8.14 9.31 2.09
C GLU A 16 8.22 7.82 1.82
N ASP A 17 7.09 7.27 1.41
CA ASP A 17 6.99 5.92 0.92
C ASP A 17 7.63 5.95 -0.46
N ASP A 18 8.95 5.76 -0.54
CA ASP A 18 9.71 5.86 -1.79
C ASP A 18 9.33 4.78 -2.83
N TYR A 19 8.40 3.87 -2.47
CA TYR A 19 7.94 2.74 -3.29
C TYR A 19 9.11 1.89 -3.84
N LYS A 20 10.30 1.99 -3.25
CA LYS A 20 11.51 1.23 -3.64
C LYS A 20 11.26 -0.27 -3.55
N ASN A 21 10.55 -0.71 -2.52
CA ASN A 21 10.20 -2.11 -2.33
C ASN A 21 9.32 -2.62 -3.48
N LEU A 22 8.36 -1.81 -3.94
CA LEU A 22 7.50 -2.17 -5.07
C LEU A 22 8.29 -2.26 -6.37
N LYS A 23 9.24 -1.36 -6.61
CA LYS A 23 10.14 -1.43 -7.79
C LYS A 23 10.99 -2.71 -7.79
N VAL A 24 11.56 -3.06 -6.63
CA VAL A 24 12.35 -4.30 -6.49
C VAL A 24 11.47 -5.53 -6.72
N ALA A 25 10.31 -5.59 -6.05
CA ALA A 25 9.34 -6.66 -6.22
C ALA A 25 8.86 -6.78 -7.68
N SER A 26 8.64 -5.65 -8.35
CA SER A 26 8.24 -5.57 -9.76
C SER A 26 9.26 -6.21 -10.69
N HIS A 27 10.55 -6.05 -10.39
CA HIS A 27 11.61 -6.70 -11.15
C HIS A 27 11.69 -8.21 -10.91
N VAL A 28 11.59 -8.65 -9.65
CA VAL A 28 11.75 -10.06 -9.25
C VAL A 28 10.54 -10.91 -9.64
N ILE A 29 9.32 -10.41 -9.39
CA ILE A 29 8.07 -11.14 -9.57
C ILE A 29 7.47 -10.88 -10.98
N GLY A 30 7.97 -9.86 -11.68
CA GLY A 30 7.45 -9.44 -12.99
C GLY A 30 6.10 -8.73 -12.86
N LEU A 31 6.07 -7.54 -12.27
CA LEU A 31 4.85 -6.76 -11.99
C LEU A 31 4.80 -5.42 -12.73
N ARG A 32 5.72 -5.17 -13.67
CA ARG A 32 5.90 -3.85 -14.31
C ARG A 32 4.63 -3.28 -14.93
N ASP A 33 3.79 -4.14 -15.50
CA ASP A 33 2.52 -3.80 -16.14
C ASP A 33 1.39 -3.46 -15.16
N ILE A 34 1.52 -3.82 -13.88
CA ILE A 34 0.54 -3.48 -12.82
C ILE A 34 1.13 -2.62 -11.68
N GLU A 35 2.37 -2.15 -11.83
CA GLU A 35 3.11 -1.43 -10.79
C GLU A 35 2.42 -0.12 -10.39
N LYS A 36 1.86 0.58 -11.38
CA LYS A 36 1.14 1.84 -11.16
C LYS A 36 -0.12 1.62 -10.32
N GLU A 37 -0.84 0.54 -10.60
CA GLU A 37 -2.07 0.20 -9.91
C GLU A 37 -1.79 -0.28 -8.49
N LEU A 38 -0.73 -1.07 -8.29
CA LEU A 38 -0.27 -1.46 -6.96
C LEU A 38 0.18 -0.26 -6.11
N ARG A 39 0.77 0.77 -6.75
CA ARG A 39 1.06 2.05 -6.09
C ARG A 39 -0.21 2.75 -5.61
N SER A 40 -1.27 2.74 -6.43
CA SER A 40 -2.58 3.29 -6.05
C SER A 40 -3.22 2.52 -4.90
N VAL A 41 -3.08 1.18 -4.84
CA VAL A 41 -3.53 0.39 -3.68
C VAL A 41 -2.80 0.79 -2.40
N HIS A 42 -1.50 1.08 -2.48
CA HIS A 42 -0.74 1.58 -1.34
C HIS A 42 -1.25 2.96 -0.87
N GLY A 43 -1.58 3.83 -1.82
CA GLY A 43 -2.23 5.12 -1.53
C GLY A 43 -3.58 4.95 -0.82
N LEU A 44 -4.36 3.94 -1.21
CA LEU A 44 -5.63 3.60 -0.55
C LEU A 44 -5.42 3.16 0.90
N ARG A 45 -4.36 2.40 1.22
CA ARG A 45 -4.01 2.09 2.62
C ARG A 45 -3.77 3.37 3.43
N ASN A 46 -3.07 4.34 2.85
CA ASN A 46 -2.82 5.61 3.53
C ASN A 46 -4.11 6.41 3.73
N LEU A 47 -5.02 6.38 2.75
CA LEU A 47 -6.34 7.00 2.87
C LEU A 47 -7.17 6.38 4.00
N LEU A 48 -7.22 5.05 4.08
CA LEU A 48 -7.99 4.32 5.09
C LEU A 48 -7.41 4.47 6.51
N VAL A 49 -6.08 4.47 6.64
CA VAL A 49 -5.40 4.53 7.94
C VAL A 49 -5.35 5.96 8.50
N TYR A 50 -5.07 6.95 7.65
CA TYR A 50 -4.87 8.32 8.11
C TYR A 50 -6.10 9.21 7.94
N GLY A 51 -7.14 8.74 7.24
CA GLY A 51 -8.43 9.43 7.16
C GLY A 51 -8.30 10.87 6.68
N TYR A 52 -7.39 11.15 5.73
CA TYR A 52 -7.19 12.49 5.19
C TYR A 52 -8.54 13.07 4.74
N ASN A 53 -9.05 14.05 5.49
CA ASN A 53 -10.26 14.84 5.27
C ASN A 53 -11.49 14.08 4.78
N LYS A 54 -12.46 13.81 5.67
CA LYS A 54 -13.86 13.40 5.35
C LYS A 54 -13.94 12.62 4.03
N VAL A 55 -13.25 11.49 3.99
CA VAL A 55 -13.20 10.65 2.79
C VAL A 55 -14.64 10.31 2.43
N ASN A 56 -15.02 10.54 1.16
CA ASN A 56 -16.28 10.05 0.66
C ASN A 56 -16.21 8.51 0.68
N ASP A 57 -16.94 7.89 1.60
CA ASP A 57 -16.95 6.44 1.82
C ASP A 57 -17.25 5.66 0.52
N GLU A 58 -18.07 6.23 -0.37
CA GLU A 58 -18.39 5.65 -1.68
C GLU A 58 -17.15 5.63 -2.59
N LEU A 59 -16.38 6.72 -2.66
CA LEU A 59 -15.14 6.78 -3.43
C LEU A 59 -14.07 5.85 -2.85
N ALA A 60 -14.01 5.71 -1.52
CA ALA A 60 -13.14 4.74 -0.88
C ALA A 60 -13.54 3.30 -1.23
N PHE A 61 -14.84 2.99 -1.17
CA PHE A 61 -15.37 1.69 -1.54
C PHE A 61 -15.11 1.34 -3.01
N GLU A 62 -15.37 2.25 -3.93
CA GLU A 62 -15.03 2.06 -5.34
C GLU A 62 -13.55 1.80 -5.56
N SER A 63 -12.70 2.56 -4.85
CA SER A 63 -11.25 2.39 -4.92
C SER A 63 -10.82 1.02 -4.39
N MET A 64 -11.45 0.52 -3.32
CA MET A 64 -11.24 -0.84 -2.81
C MET A 64 -11.65 -1.89 -3.85
N VAL A 65 -12.84 -1.78 -4.42
CA VAL A 65 -13.34 -2.71 -5.44
C VAL A 65 -12.42 -2.75 -6.66
N LYS A 66 -12.00 -1.59 -7.18
CA LYS A 66 -11.04 -1.49 -8.30
C LYS A 66 -9.69 -2.12 -7.95
N SER A 67 -9.23 -1.97 -6.70
CA SER A 67 -7.96 -2.51 -6.22
C SER A 67 -7.94 -4.04 -6.10
N LEU A 68 -9.08 -4.68 -5.84
CA LEU A 68 -9.16 -6.14 -5.68
C LEU A 68 -8.62 -6.91 -6.89
N LYS A 69 -8.86 -6.41 -8.10
CA LYS A 69 -8.36 -7.03 -9.34
C LYS A 69 -6.82 -7.13 -9.33
N PHE A 70 -6.15 -6.03 -8.98
CA PHE A 70 -4.69 -5.96 -9.00
C PHE A 70 -4.06 -6.71 -7.84
N LEU A 71 -4.70 -6.73 -6.66
CA LEU A 71 -4.27 -7.54 -5.53
C LEU A 71 -4.33 -9.05 -5.83
N ARG A 72 -5.39 -9.50 -6.51
CA ARG A 72 -5.51 -10.90 -6.95
C ARG A 72 -4.43 -11.26 -7.96
N GLU A 73 -4.17 -10.38 -8.92
CA GLU A 73 -3.11 -10.61 -9.92
C GLU A 73 -1.72 -10.63 -9.29
N PHE A 74 -1.44 -9.71 -8.36
CA PHE A 74 -0.22 -9.72 -7.57
C PHE A 74 -0.04 -11.05 -6.81
N SER A 75 -1.07 -11.50 -6.09
CA SER A 75 -1.04 -12.78 -5.37
C SER A 75 -0.76 -13.98 -6.30
N LYS A 76 -1.39 -14.01 -7.48
CA LYS A 76 -1.15 -15.05 -8.48
C LYS A 76 0.31 -15.06 -8.95
N ARG A 77 0.88 -13.89 -9.24
CA ARG A 77 2.27 -13.78 -9.71
C ARG A 77 3.28 -14.13 -8.62
N VAL A 78 3.02 -13.74 -7.38
CA VAL A 78 3.82 -14.17 -6.22
C VAL A 78 3.81 -15.70 -6.09
N LYS A 79 2.64 -16.33 -6.20
CA LYS A 79 2.53 -17.79 -6.15
C LYS A 79 3.32 -18.46 -7.27
N ASN A 80 3.17 -17.99 -8.51
CA ASN A 80 3.92 -18.50 -9.65
C ASN A 80 5.44 -18.31 -9.49
N TRP A 81 5.87 -17.19 -8.88
CA TRP A 81 7.28 -16.94 -8.60
C TRP A 81 7.82 -17.91 -7.55
N LEU A 82 7.06 -18.17 -6.48
CA LEU A 82 7.41 -19.16 -5.46
C LEU A 82 7.53 -20.56 -6.07
N GLU A 83 6.56 -21.00 -6.85
CA GLU A 83 6.55 -22.33 -7.48
C GLU A 83 7.71 -22.57 -8.47
N LYS A 84 8.28 -21.51 -9.04
CA LYS A 84 9.47 -21.58 -9.92
C LYS A 84 10.79 -21.50 -9.16
N SER A 85 10.75 -21.10 -7.90
CA SER A 85 11.93 -20.93 -7.05
C SER A 85 12.24 -22.18 -6.20
N PHE A 86 11.36 -23.18 -6.25
CA PHE A 86 11.52 -24.53 -5.71
C PHE A 86 11.58 -25.54 -6.86
#